data_AF-M0IQA3-F1
#
_entry.id   AF-M0IQA3-F1
#
_cell.length_a   1.000
_cell.length_b   1.000
_cell.length_c   1.000
_cell.angle_alpha   90.00
_cell.angle_beta   90.00
_cell.angle_gamma   90.00
#
_symmetry.space_group_name_H-M   'P 1'
#
loop_
_entity.id
_entity.type
_entity.pdbx_description
1 polymer ?
#
loop_
_entity_poly.entity_id
_entity_poly.type
_entity_poly.pdbx_seq_one_letter_code
_entity_poly.pdbx_strand_id
1 'polypeptide(L)'
;MTDAWDSAGYIASSRYRLSVCRYLSEHGSGLPSRIAAETDLAQPHVSRALSELRERDIVELLVPESQQKGRLYGLTDLGELAYERVALDREAEITVVDPGDFPAPELIDKLVSMYEDSLRAAAWCESNKTWVRFFSPSLADRYDEETMKTLVSTLTNEDAIDDPLAESSIGSPDLVAFTIDDVLVVRVPLGTDATLLVSLDATFDTVLNDLQDACQQLTAAALDS
;
A
#
# COMPACT_ATOMS: atom_id res chain seq x y z
N MET A 1 -3.97 20.40 -7.20
CA MET A 1 -3.44 19.10 -7.67
C MET A 1 -3.38 18.06 -6.54
N THR A 2 -3.98 18.35 -5.38
CA THR A 2 -4.04 17.53 -4.16
C THR A 2 -5.25 16.58 -4.15
N ASP A 3 -6.42 17.05 -4.59
CA ASP A 3 -7.70 16.36 -4.33
C ASP A 3 -7.80 14.94 -4.91
N ALA A 4 -7.15 14.67 -6.04
CA ALA A 4 -7.23 13.37 -6.71
C ALA A 4 -6.25 12.34 -6.13
N TRP A 5 -5.12 12.77 -5.55
CA TRP A 5 -4.21 11.90 -4.81
C TRP A 5 -4.78 11.61 -3.41
N ASP A 6 -5.37 12.62 -2.75
CA ASP A 6 -6.08 12.45 -1.48
C ASP A 6 -7.26 11.47 -1.64
N SER A 7 -8.00 11.58 -2.76
CA SER A 7 -9.07 10.66 -3.11
C SER A 7 -8.55 9.26 -3.44
N ALA A 8 -7.40 9.15 -4.11
CA ALA A 8 -6.76 7.87 -4.39
C ALA A 8 -6.34 7.15 -3.09
N GLY A 9 -5.67 7.85 -2.16
CA GLY A 9 -5.34 7.32 -0.84
C GLY A 9 -6.59 6.93 -0.03
N TYR A 10 -7.65 7.72 -0.14
CA TYR A 10 -8.94 7.39 0.47
C TYR A 10 -9.57 6.12 -0.12
N ILE A 11 -9.54 5.93 -1.44
CA ILE A 11 -10.03 4.70 -2.10
C ILE A 11 -9.18 3.50 -1.66
N ALA A 12 -7.84 3.64 -1.71
CA ALA A 12 -6.89 2.58 -1.42
C ALA A 12 -6.96 2.06 0.03
N SER A 13 -7.20 2.95 1.00
CA SER A 13 -7.29 2.62 2.44
C SER A 13 -8.51 1.78 2.85
N SER A 14 -9.38 1.35 1.92
CA SER A 14 -10.49 0.45 2.23
C SER A 14 -10.76 -0.51 1.09
N ARG A 15 -10.71 -1.82 1.42
CA ARG A 15 -11.09 -2.89 0.48
C ARG A 15 -12.48 -2.68 -0.12
N TYR A 16 -13.45 -2.18 0.66
CA TYR A 16 -14.82 -2.00 0.17
C TYR A 16 -14.93 -0.84 -0.80
N ARG A 17 -14.26 0.29 -0.51
CA ARG A 17 -14.24 1.46 -1.40
C ARG A 17 -13.55 1.13 -2.71
N LEU A 18 -12.41 0.43 -2.63
CA LEU A 18 -11.69 -0.02 -3.80
C LEU A 18 -12.50 -0.99 -4.66
N SER A 19 -13.09 -2.04 -4.08
CA SER A 19 -13.91 -2.99 -4.84
C SER A 19 -15.11 -2.33 -5.51
N VAL A 20 -15.72 -1.34 -4.85
CA VAL A 20 -16.82 -0.55 -5.43
C VAL A 20 -16.33 0.31 -6.60
N CYS A 21 -15.22 1.06 -6.44
CA CYS A 21 -14.68 1.89 -7.51
C CYS A 21 -14.24 1.06 -8.72
N ARG A 22 -13.59 -0.08 -8.47
CA ARG A 22 -13.24 -1.06 -9.51
C ARG A 22 -14.46 -1.53 -10.29
N TYR A 23 -15.50 -1.96 -9.58
CA TYR A 23 -16.74 -2.40 -10.21
C TYR A 23 -17.32 -1.31 -11.11
N LEU A 24 -17.43 -0.09 -10.59
CA LEU A 24 -18.03 1.04 -11.29
C LEU A 24 -17.18 1.48 -12.50
N SER A 25 -15.85 1.44 -12.39
CA SER A 25 -14.94 1.70 -13.52
C SER A 25 -15.11 0.65 -14.63
N GLU A 26 -15.21 -0.64 -14.28
CA GLU A 26 -15.35 -1.73 -15.25
C GLU A 26 -16.74 -1.77 -15.93
N HIS A 27 -17.80 -1.40 -15.20
CA HIS A 27 -19.20 -1.58 -15.65
C HIS A 27 -19.92 -0.25 -15.96
N GLY A 28 -19.29 0.89 -15.70
CA GLY A 28 -19.83 2.24 -15.80
C GLY A 28 -20.83 2.61 -14.70
N SER A 29 -21.70 1.69 -14.28
CA SER A 29 -22.67 1.95 -13.20
C SER A 29 -23.17 0.70 -12.48
N GLY A 30 -23.72 0.87 -11.28
CA GLY A 30 -24.15 -0.27 -10.45
C GLY A 30 -25.25 0.03 -9.44
N LEU A 31 -26.09 -0.98 -9.19
CA LEU A 31 -27.01 -1.02 -8.05
C LEU A 31 -26.28 -1.61 -6.84
N PRO A 32 -26.54 -1.15 -5.59
CA PRO A 32 -25.88 -1.70 -4.40
C PRO A 32 -25.99 -3.23 -4.28
N SER A 33 -27.15 -3.80 -4.60
CA SER A 33 -27.36 -5.26 -4.57
C SER A 33 -26.61 -6.00 -5.66
N ARG A 34 -26.42 -5.38 -6.84
CA ARG A 34 -25.71 -5.98 -7.96
C ARG A 34 -24.20 -5.95 -7.72
N ILE A 35 -23.69 -4.80 -7.27
CA ILE A 35 -22.30 -4.65 -6.85
C ILE A 35 -21.98 -5.69 -5.78
N ALA A 36 -22.82 -5.82 -4.75
CA ALA A 36 -22.65 -6.82 -3.69
C ALA A 36 -22.56 -8.25 -4.24
N ALA A 37 -23.47 -8.63 -5.14
CA ALA A 37 -23.49 -9.98 -5.71
C ALA A 37 -22.27 -10.28 -6.60
N GLU A 38 -21.86 -9.32 -7.44
CA GLU A 38 -20.76 -9.51 -8.40
C GLU A 38 -19.37 -9.31 -7.77
N THR A 39 -19.28 -8.63 -6.62
CA THR A 39 -18.02 -8.46 -5.86
C THR A 39 -17.87 -9.41 -4.67
N ASP A 40 -18.83 -10.31 -4.45
CA ASP A 40 -18.90 -11.22 -3.29
C ASP A 40 -18.80 -10.48 -1.94
N LEU A 41 -19.39 -9.28 -1.87
CA LEU A 41 -19.43 -8.44 -0.67
C LEU A 41 -20.85 -8.40 -0.08
N ALA A 42 -20.95 -8.30 1.25
CA ALA A 42 -22.25 -8.09 1.86
C ALA A 42 -22.80 -6.70 1.51
N GLN A 43 -24.06 -6.65 1.07
CA GLN A 43 -24.74 -5.41 0.65
C GLN A 43 -24.66 -4.24 1.66
N PRO A 44 -24.68 -4.46 2.99
CA PRO A 44 -24.48 -3.37 3.95
C PRO A 44 -23.11 -2.69 3.84
N HIS A 45 -22.03 -3.43 3.57
CA HIS A 45 -20.69 -2.87 3.38
C HIS A 45 -20.60 -2.07 2.09
N VAL A 46 -21.20 -2.57 1.00
CA VAL A 46 -21.29 -1.84 -0.27
C VAL A 46 -22.08 -0.54 -0.10
N SER A 47 -23.21 -0.57 0.60
CA SER A 47 -24.05 0.61 0.84
C SER A 47 -23.33 1.67 1.67
N ARG A 48 -22.56 1.23 2.68
CA ARG A 48 -21.70 2.11 3.48
C ARG A 48 -20.59 2.72 2.62
N ALA A 49 -19.87 1.91 1.84
CA ALA A 49 -18.80 2.38 0.97
C ALA A 49 -19.30 3.38 -0.07
N LEU A 50 -20.43 3.13 -0.73
CA LEU A 50 -21.06 4.08 -1.65
C LEU A 50 -21.45 5.41 -0.98
N SER A 51 -21.86 5.37 0.29
CA SER A 51 -22.20 6.59 1.03
C SER A 51 -20.94 7.39 1.37
N GLU A 52 -19.92 6.73 1.90
CA GLU A 52 -18.60 7.29 2.21
C GLU A 52 -17.90 7.90 0.98
N LEU A 53 -17.90 7.18 -0.15
CA LEU A 53 -17.34 7.66 -1.41
C LEU A 53 -18.11 8.87 -1.96
N ARG A 54 -19.43 8.89 -1.77
CA ARG A 54 -20.29 9.98 -2.23
C ARG A 54 -20.08 11.24 -1.40
N GLU A 55 -19.85 11.12 -0.10
CA GLU A 55 -19.52 12.26 0.78
C GLU A 55 -18.24 12.99 0.33
N ARG A 56 -17.36 12.29 -0.40
CA ARG A 56 -16.13 12.85 -0.99
C ARG A 56 -16.20 13.10 -2.49
N ASP A 57 -17.40 13.06 -3.07
CA ASP A 57 -17.62 13.34 -4.50
C ASP A 57 -16.87 12.38 -5.45
N ILE A 58 -16.56 11.16 -4.98
CA ILE A 58 -15.89 10.11 -5.78
C ILE A 58 -16.92 9.31 -6.58
N VAL A 59 -18.13 9.15 -6.04
CA VAL A 59 -19.26 8.52 -6.72
C VAL A 59 -20.49 9.41 -6.66
N GLU A 60 -21.34 9.29 -7.65
CA GLU A 60 -22.58 10.04 -7.73
C GLU A 60 -23.80 9.14 -8.01
N LEU A 61 -24.99 9.70 -7.78
CA LEU A 61 -26.25 9.05 -8.07
C LEU A 61 -26.66 9.42 -9.51
N LEU A 62 -26.77 8.43 -10.40
CA LEU A 62 -27.17 8.64 -11.79
C LEU A 62 -28.70 8.74 -11.98
N VAL A 63 -29.42 8.71 -10.88
CA VAL A 63 -30.88 8.81 -10.80
C VAL A 63 -31.26 9.90 -9.79
N PRO A 64 -32.49 10.43 -9.82
CA PRO A 64 -32.90 11.48 -8.87
C PRO A 64 -32.78 11.06 -7.40
N GLU A 65 -32.40 11.99 -6.52
CA GLU A 65 -32.23 11.77 -5.08
C GLU A 65 -33.46 11.18 -4.37
N SER A 66 -34.67 11.51 -4.85
CA SER A 66 -35.92 11.00 -4.30
C SER A 66 -36.11 9.48 -4.51
N GLN A 67 -35.30 8.87 -5.37
CA GLN A 67 -35.42 7.47 -5.73
C GLN A 67 -34.93 6.56 -4.60
N GLN A 68 -35.86 5.83 -3.97
CA GLN A 68 -35.55 4.91 -2.87
C GLN A 68 -35.17 3.50 -3.35
N LYS A 69 -35.72 3.05 -4.49
CA LYS A 69 -35.43 1.73 -5.09
C LYS A 69 -34.77 1.90 -6.45
N GLY A 70 -33.77 1.09 -6.77
CA GLY A 70 -33.05 1.21 -8.05
C GLY A 70 -32.09 2.39 -8.07
N ARG A 71 -31.45 2.69 -6.93
CA ARG A 71 -30.40 3.70 -6.82
C ARG A 71 -29.19 3.24 -7.63
N LEU A 72 -28.96 3.89 -8.76
CA LEU A 72 -27.85 3.61 -9.65
C LEU A 72 -26.70 4.58 -9.36
N TYR A 73 -25.51 4.04 -9.17
CA TYR A 73 -24.31 4.80 -8.87
C TYR A 73 -23.31 4.72 -10.03
N GLY A 74 -22.52 5.76 -10.21
CA GLY A 74 -21.37 5.83 -11.13
C GLY A 74 -20.20 6.56 -10.47
N LEU A 75 -19.01 6.45 -11.05
CA LEU A 75 -17.88 7.31 -10.67
C LEU A 75 -18.10 8.71 -11.21
N THR A 76 -17.63 9.72 -10.48
CA THR A 76 -17.45 11.07 -11.01
C THR A 76 -16.14 11.16 -11.80
N ASP A 77 -15.91 12.26 -12.53
CA ASP A 77 -14.61 12.53 -13.17
C ASP A 77 -13.44 12.47 -12.17
N LEU A 78 -13.64 12.99 -10.95
CA LEU A 78 -12.66 12.90 -9.86
C LEU A 78 -12.44 11.44 -9.45
N GLY A 79 -13.52 10.68 -9.31
CA GLY A 79 -13.45 9.29 -8.91
C GLY A 79 -12.79 8.38 -9.93
N GLU A 80 -13.03 8.60 -11.22
CA GLU A 80 -12.31 7.91 -12.30
C GLU A 80 -10.82 8.22 -12.25
N LEU A 81 -10.44 9.49 -12.20
CA LEU A 81 -9.04 9.89 -12.15
C LEU A 81 -8.32 9.42 -10.87
N ALA A 82 -9.03 9.36 -9.73
CA ALA A 82 -8.51 8.84 -8.47
C ALA A 82 -8.35 7.32 -8.53
N TYR A 83 -9.34 6.61 -9.06
CA TYR A 83 -9.28 5.15 -9.22
C TYR A 83 -8.20 4.72 -10.21
N GLU A 84 -8.02 5.43 -11.33
CA GLU A 84 -6.94 5.17 -12.28
C GLU A 84 -5.56 5.22 -11.61
N ARG A 85 -5.32 6.19 -10.71
CA ARG A 85 -4.07 6.26 -9.94
C ARG A 85 -3.88 5.05 -9.04
N VAL A 86 -4.94 4.61 -8.35
CA VAL A 86 -4.89 3.41 -7.50
C VAL A 86 -4.68 2.15 -8.33
N ALA A 87 -5.28 2.08 -9.52
CA ALA A 87 -5.15 0.95 -10.43
C ALA A 87 -3.72 0.86 -10.99
N LEU A 88 -3.14 1.98 -11.42
CA LEU A 88 -1.75 2.05 -11.91
C LEU A 88 -0.74 1.64 -10.83
N ASP A 89 -0.92 2.08 -9.58
CA ASP A 89 -0.09 1.67 -8.44
C ASP A 89 -0.20 0.14 -8.20
N ARG A 90 -1.37 -0.44 -8.44
CA ARG A 90 -1.62 -1.89 -8.29
C ARG A 90 -1.17 -2.76 -9.46
N GLU A 91 -0.90 -2.16 -10.62
CA GLU A 91 -0.22 -2.84 -11.72
C GLU A 91 1.27 -3.06 -11.44
N ALA A 92 1.79 -2.53 -10.32
CA ALA A 92 3.15 -2.83 -9.89
C ALA A 92 3.38 -4.34 -9.82
N GLU A 93 4.32 -4.80 -10.64
CA GLU A 93 4.69 -6.22 -10.70
C GLU A 93 5.39 -6.57 -9.38
N ILE A 94 4.84 -7.52 -8.62
CA ILE A 94 5.52 -8.06 -7.44
C ILE A 94 6.30 -9.29 -7.88
N THR A 95 7.61 -9.26 -7.65
CA THR A 95 8.48 -10.41 -7.90
C THR A 95 9.16 -10.81 -6.61
N VAL A 96 8.98 -12.08 -6.20
CA VAL A 96 9.79 -12.65 -5.13
C VAL A 96 11.14 -13.03 -5.70
N VAL A 97 12.22 -12.53 -5.11
CA VAL A 97 13.59 -12.68 -5.62
C VAL A 97 14.53 -13.30 -4.61
N ASP A 98 15.58 -13.93 -5.16
CA ASP A 98 16.76 -14.35 -4.39
C ASP A 98 17.67 -13.15 -4.07
N PRO A 99 18.60 -13.26 -3.10
CA PRO A 99 19.42 -12.12 -2.66
C PRO A 99 20.17 -11.39 -3.78
N GLY A 100 20.66 -12.12 -4.78
CA GLY A 100 21.42 -11.55 -5.90
C GLY A 100 20.58 -10.84 -6.96
N ASP A 101 19.27 -11.08 -6.99
CA ASP A 101 18.32 -10.44 -7.91
C ASP A 101 17.56 -9.28 -7.25
N PHE A 102 17.86 -9.00 -5.98
CA PHE A 102 17.36 -7.82 -5.29
C PHE A 102 18.08 -6.57 -5.82
N PRO A 103 17.40 -5.41 -5.99
CA PRO A 103 18.03 -4.22 -6.58
C PRO A 103 19.30 -3.73 -5.88
N ALA A 104 19.46 -4.02 -4.59
CA ALA A 104 20.68 -3.75 -3.82
C ALA A 104 21.10 -5.01 -3.01
N PRO A 105 21.82 -5.97 -3.61
CA PRO A 105 22.23 -7.20 -2.94
C PRO A 105 23.12 -6.97 -1.71
N GLU A 106 24.00 -5.96 -1.75
CA GLU A 106 24.90 -5.63 -0.64
C GLU A 106 24.14 -5.11 0.59
N LEU A 107 22.99 -4.47 0.36
CA LEU A 107 22.07 -4.08 1.43
C LEU A 107 21.45 -5.29 2.10
N ILE A 108 21.08 -6.31 1.32
CA ILE A 108 20.57 -7.56 1.86
C ILE A 108 21.63 -8.24 2.74
N ASP A 109 22.87 -8.34 2.27
CA ASP A 109 23.95 -8.94 3.05
C ASP A 109 24.19 -8.21 4.37
N LYS A 110 24.16 -6.86 4.34
CA LYS A 110 24.29 -6.05 5.55
C LYS A 110 23.11 -6.22 6.50
N LEU A 111 21.87 -6.23 6.00
CA LEU A 111 20.66 -6.46 6.81
C LEU A 111 20.67 -7.83 7.47
N VAL A 112 21.05 -8.88 6.73
CA VAL A 112 21.21 -10.24 7.26
C VAL A 112 22.28 -10.27 8.35
N SER A 113 23.41 -9.60 8.16
CA SER A 113 24.47 -9.53 9.17
C SER A 113 24.09 -8.78 10.43
N MET A 114 23.16 -7.82 10.36
CA MET A 114 22.76 -6.99 11.51
C MET A 114 21.61 -7.60 12.30
N TYR A 115 20.63 -8.18 11.61
CA TYR A 115 19.38 -8.62 12.22
C TYR A 115 19.21 -10.14 12.26
N GLU A 116 20.10 -10.89 11.60
CA GLU A 116 20.15 -12.36 11.62
C GLU A 116 18.74 -12.98 11.50
N ASP A 117 18.32 -13.73 12.52
CA ASP A 117 17.05 -14.47 12.57
C ASP A 117 15.82 -13.57 12.76
N SER A 118 16.00 -12.31 13.17
CA SER A 118 14.90 -11.35 13.28
C SER A 118 14.48 -10.81 11.92
N LEU A 119 15.31 -10.89 10.87
CA LEU A 119 14.94 -10.41 9.54
C LEU A 119 13.92 -11.36 8.88
N ARG A 120 12.76 -10.81 8.51
CA ARG A 120 11.66 -11.59 7.91
C ARG A 120 11.54 -11.38 6.42
N ALA A 121 11.50 -10.12 6.01
CA ALA A 121 11.39 -9.75 4.61
C ALA A 121 12.00 -8.37 4.34
N ALA A 122 12.43 -8.15 3.11
CA ALA A 122 12.79 -6.83 2.58
C ALA A 122 12.07 -6.64 1.24
N ALA A 123 11.51 -5.46 1.01
CA ALA A 123 10.88 -5.12 -0.26
C ALA A 123 11.43 -3.80 -0.81
N TRP A 124 11.91 -3.83 -2.05
CA TRP A 124 12.26 -2.63 -2.80
C TRP A 124 11.07 -2.24 -3.66
N CYS A 125 10.46 -1.10 -3.38
CA CYS A 125 9.23 -0.67 -4.02
C CYS A 125 9.51 0.55 -4.90
N GLU A 126 9.28 0.41 -6.19
CA GLU A 126 9.26 1.49 -7.18
C GLU A 126 7.83 1.66 -7.70
N SER A 127 7.58 2.74 -8.46
CA SER A 127 6.25 3.11 -8.95
C SER A 127 5.54 2.02 -9.79
N ASN A 128 6.27 1.07 -10.37
CA ASN A 128 5.72 0.03 -11.25
C ASN A 128 6.25 -1.39 -10.95
N LYS A 129 7.13 -1.56 -9.98
CA LYS A 129 7.73 -2.85 -9.68
C LYS A 129 8.16 -2.93 -8.23
N THR A 130 7.89 -4.08 -7.63
CA THR A 130 8.32 -4.39 -6.27
C THR A 130 9.08 -5.70 -6.25
N TRP A 131 10.31 -5.66 -5.74
CA TRP A 131 11.11 -6.84 -5.49
C TRP A 131 10.99 -7.21 -4.02
N VAL A 132 10.52 -8.42 -3.72
CA VAL A 132 10.34 -8.91 -2.35
C VAL A 132 11.31 -10.05 -2.09
N ARG A 133 12.05 -9.95 -1.00
CA ARG A 133 12.92 -11.01 -0.50
C ARG A 133 12.40 -11.49 0.85
N PHE A 134 12.05 -12.77 0.94
CA PHE A 134 11.74 -13.42 2.22
C PHE A 134 12.96 -14.12 2.79
N PHE A 135 13.22 -13.94 4.07
CA PHE A 135 14.34 -14.59 4.77
C PHE A 135 13.92 -15.86 5.51
N SER A 136 12.61 -16.06 5.68
CA SER A 136 12.03 -17.32 6.11
C SER A 136 11.20 -17.96 4.98
N PRO A 137 11.49 -19.22 4.57
CA PRO A 137 10.73 -19.92 3.54
C PRO A 137 9.24 -20.05 3.86
N SER A 138 8.88 -20.14 5.15
CA SER A 138 7.49 -20.30 5.58
C SER A 138 6.65 -19.03 5.45
N LEU A 139 7.27 -17.86 5.22
CA LEU A 139 6.55 -16.60 4.99
C LEU A 139 6.12 -16.43 3.54
N ALA A 140 6.95 -16.87 2.58
CA ALA A 140 6.66 -16.75 1.15
C ALA A 140 5.38 -17.52 0.75
N ASP A 141 5.16 -18.70 1.35
CA ASP A 141 3.98 -19.53 1.07
C ASP A 141 2.69 -19.04 1.76
N ARG A 142 2.78 -18.07 2.68
CA ARG A 142 1.65 -17.58 3.46
C ARG A 142 0.87 -16.45 2.80
N TYR A 143 1.46 -15.76 1.84
CA TYR A 143 0.86 -14.60 1.20
C TYR A 143 0.71 -14.85 -0.29
N ASP A 144 -0.53 -14.82 -0.79
CA ASP A 144 -0.78 -14.75 -2.23
C ASP A 144 -0.41 -13.36 -2.78
N GLU A 145 -0.26 -13.28 -4.10
CA GLU A 145 0.17 -12.07 -4.80
C GLU A 145 -0.75 -10.87 -4.53
N GLU A 146 -2.06 -11.09 -4.45
CA GLU A 146 -3.06 -10.02 -4.24
C GLU A 146 -2.96 -9.44 -2.81
N THR A 147 -2.72 -10.32 -1.83
CA THR A 147 -2.47 -9.94 -0.45
C THR A 147 -1.15 -9.18 -0.32
N MET A 148 -0.08 -9.63 -0.98
CA MET A 148 1.20 -8.91 -1.01
C MET A 148 1.05 -7.52 -1.63
N LYS A 149 0.35 -7.40 -2.77
CA LYS A 149 0.06 -6.11 -3.42
C LYS A 149 -0.70 -5.17 -2.50
N THR A 150 -1.72 -5.69 -1.81
CA THR A 150 -2.50 -4.89 -0.87
C THR A 150 -1.67 -4.45 0.33
N LEU A 151 -0.82 -5.32 0.87
CA LEU A 151 0.08 -4.98 1.96
C LEU A 151 1.08 -3.91 1.50
N VAL A 152 1.86 -4.17 0.45
CA VAL A 152 2.88 -3.23 -0.05
C VAL A 152 2.26 -1.86 -0.33
N SER A 153 1.15 -1.78 -1.07
CA SER A 153 0.47 -0.50 -1.35
C SER A 153 -0.04 0.21 -0.10
N THR A 154 -0.45 -0.52 0.93
CA THR A 154 -0.85 0.08 2.21
C THR A 154 0.36 0.64 2.96
N LEU A 155 1.50 -0.06 2.90
CA LEU A 155 2.70 0.26 3.67
C LEU A 155 3.58 1.34 3.01
N THR A 156 3.51 1.46 1.68
CA THR A 156 4.17 2.54 0.94
C THR A 156 3.37 3.84 0.98
N ASN A 157 2.07 3.78 1.25
CA ASN A 157 1.23 4.97 1.33
C ASN A 157 1.48 5.73 2.64
N GLU A 158 2.00 6.95 2.53
CA GLU A 158 2.36 7.80 3.67
C GLU A 158 1.15 8.21 4.52
N ASP A 159 -0.03 8.35 3.91
CA ASP A 159 -1.26 8.79 4.56
C ASP A 159 -2.07 7.64 5.17
N ALA A 160 -1.72 6.39 4.90
CA ALA A 160 -2.48 5.21 5.33
C ALA A 160 -2.08 4.68 6.71
N ILE A 161 -0.95 5.16 7.27
CA ILE A 161 -0.39 4.66 8.52
C ILE A 161 -0.69 5.67 9.62
N ASP A 162 -1.70 5.37 10.45
CA ASP A 162 -2.03 6.16 11.63
C ASP A 162 -0.82 6.15 12.61
N ASP A 163 -0.26 7.33 12.83
CA ASP A 163 0.72 7.70 13.87
C ASP A 163 2.12 7.06 13.72
N PRO A 164 3.12 7.76 13.11
CA PRO A 164 4.50 7.28 13.11
C PRO A 164 5.01 7.11 14.55
N LEU A 165 5.55 5.93 14.88
CA LEU A 165 6.05 5.63 16.22
C LEU A 165 7.21 6.55 16.67
N ALA A 166 7.83 7.29 15.75
CA ALA A 166 8.74 8.40 16.05
C ALA A 166 8.82 9.39 14.88
N GLU A 167 8.56 10.68 15.12
CA GLU A 167 9.03 11.78 14.27
C GLU A 167 10.52 12.01 14.60
N SER A 168 11.44 11.66 13.69
CA SER A 168 12.85 12.02 13.90
C SER A 168 13.06 13.50 13.59
N SER A 169 13.66 14.20 14.54
CA SER A 169 13.80 15.66 14.51
C SER A 169 14.69 16.13 13.35
N ILE A 170 14.10 16.91 12.44
CA ILE A 170 14.75 17.93 11.59
C ILE A 170 16.00 17.45 10.85
N GLY A 171 15.81 16.94 9.62
CA GLY A 171 16.86 16.91 8.59
C GLY A 171 17.40 15.55 8.16
N SER A 172 16.75 14.43 8.51
CA SER A 172 17.07 13.09 8.00
C SER A 172 15.84 12.48 7.32
N PRO A 173 15.98 11.54 6.37
CA PRO A 173 14.84 10.90 5.72
C PRO A 173 13.90 10.32 6.78
N ASP A 174 12.61 10.69 6.67
CA ASP A 174 11.55 10.33 7.60
C ASP A 174 11.32 8.82 7.59
N LEU A 175 12.06 8.12 8.45
CA LEU A 175 11.87 6.70 8.72
C LEU A 175 10.54 6.52 9.46
N VAL A 176 9.65 5.70 8.90
CA VAL A 176 8.37 5.40 9.54
C VAL A 176 8.36 3.93 9.93
N ALA A 177 8.31 3.66 11.24
CA ALA A 177 8.19 2.32 11.77
C ALA A 177 6.80 2.09 12.36
N PHE A 178 6.22 0.92 12.12
CA PHE A 178 4.89 0.54 12.59
C PHE A 178 4.83 -0.97 12.88
N THR A 179 3.93 -1.36 13.78
CA THR A 179 3.78 -2.75 14.22
C THR A 179 2.49 -3.37 13.71
N ILE A 180 2.57 -4.57 13.13
CA ILE A 180 1.41 -5.36 12.68
C ILE A 180 1.54 -6.77 13.25
N ASP A 181 0.62 -7.20 14.12
CA ASP A 181 0.58 -8.55 14.71
C ASP A 181 1.97 -9.04 15.18
N ASP A 182 2.64 -8.24 16.02
CA ASP A 182 4.00 -8.45 16.57
C ASP A 182 5.17 -8.35 15.58
N VAL A 183 4.91 -7.93 14.35
CA VAL A 183 5.95 -7.65 13.34
C VAL A 183 6.23 -6.16 13.28
N LEU A 184 7.49 -5.78 13.42
CA LEU A 184 7.95 -4.42 13.15
C LEU A 184 8.22 -4.28 11.65
N VAL A 185 7.60 -3.31 11.00
CA VAL A 185 7.95 -2.92 9.63
C VAL A 185 8.49 -1.51 9.65
N VAL A 186 9.65 -1.33 9.02
CA VAL A 186 10.30 -0.03 8.87
C VAL A 186 10.28 0.37 7.40
N ARG A 187 9.70 1.53 7.14
CA ARG A 187 9.71 2.20 5.84
C ARG A 187 10.89 3.15 5.76
N VAL A 188 11.74 2.96 4.76
CA VAL A 188 12.90 3.79 4.47
C VAL A 188 12.73 4.41 3.09
N PRO A 189 12.46 5.72 2.98
CA PRO A 189 12.43 6.38 1.67
C PRO A 189 13.83 6.42 1.08
N LEU A 190 13.98 5.94 -0.17
CA LEU A 190 15.25 5.75 -0.87
C LEU A 190 15.39 6.73 -2.06
N GLY A 191 15.00 7.99 -1.86
CA GLY A 191 14.97 9.02 -2.91
C GLY A 191 13.54 9.46 -3.24
N THR A 192 13.30 9.96 -4.45
CA THR A 192 11.97 10.47 -4.85
C THR A 192 10.97 9.39 -5.25
N ASP A 193 11.44 8.27 -5.82
CA ASP A 193 10.55 7.28 -6.47
C ASP A 193 10.73 5.84 -5.96
N ALA A 194 11.58 5.63 -4.96
CA ALA A 194 11.86 4.31 -4.40
C ALA A 194 11.68 4.30 -2.87
N THR A 195 11.08 3.23 -2.36
CA THR A 195 10.87 3.00 -0.92
C THR A 195 11.28 1.58 -0.56
N LEU A 196 12.09 1.44 0.50
CA LEU A 196 12.43 0.15 1.08
C LEU A 196 11.55 -0.14 2.28
N LEU A 197 10.93 -1.32 2.30
CA LEU A 197 10.23 -1.86 3.45
C LEU A 197 11.08 -2.98 4.06
N VAL A 198 11.38 -2.91 5.36
CA VAL A 198 12.09 -3.95 6.09
C VAL A 198 11.19 -4.49 7.20
N SER A 199 10.96 -5.80 7.20
CA SER A 199 10.12 -6.49 8.18
C SER A 199 10.98 -7.32 9.15
N LEU A 200 10.73 -7.13 10.44
CA LEU A 200 11.51 -7.69 11.55
C LEU A 200 10.61 -8.34 12.62
N ASP A 201 11.09 -9.42 13.22
CA ASP A 201 10.54 -10.05 14.43
C ASP A 201 11.22 -9.41 15.66
N ALA A 202 10.86 -8.16 15.97
CA ALA A 202 11.56 -7.35 16.97
C ALA A 202 10.64 -6.35 17.69
N THR A 203 10.96 -6.07 18.97
CA THR A 203 10.39 -4.96 19.74
C THR A 203 11.17 -3.66 19.50
N PHE A 204 10.45 -2.54 19.41
CA PHE A 204 10.88 -1.22 18.93
C PHE A 204 12.25 -0.68 19.43
N ASP A 205 12.62 -0.90 20.69
CA ASP A 205 13.63 -0.09 21.40
C ASP A 205 15.11 -0.19 20.92
N THR A 206 15.48 -1.11 20.01
CA THR A 206 16.90 -1.34 19.64
C THR A 206 17.23 -1.15 18.16
N VAL A 207 16.23 -0.98 17.29
CA VAL A 207 16.39 -1.24 15.83
C VAL A 207 16.66 0.04 15.01
N LEU A 208 16.10 1.18 15.41
CA LEU A 208 15.91 2.33 14.51
C LEU A 208 17.22 3.02 14.08
N ASN A 209 18.18 3.18 15.00
CA ASN A 209 19.39 3.97 14.74
C ASN A 209 20.40 3.22 13.86
N ASP A 210 20.58 1.91 14.08
CA ASP A 210 21.54 1.11 13.30
C ASP A 210 21.01 0.80 11.88
N LEU A 211 19.68 0.67 11.72
CA LEU A 211 19.04 0.49 10.41
C LEU A 211 19.20 1.74 9.54
N GLN A 212 19.02 2.92 10.15
CA GLN A 212 19.14 4.21 9.49
C GLN A 212 20.52 4.40 8.88
N ASP A 213 21.58 4.22 9.67
CA ASP A 213 22.96 4.36 9.22
C ASP A 213 23.32 3.32 8.14
N ALA A 214 22.78 2.10 8.26
CA ALA A 214 23.04 1.04 7.30
C ALA A 214 22.40 1.30 5.93
N CYS A 215 21.14 1.75 5.92
CA CYS A 215 20.41 2.09 4.70
C CYS A 215 20.97 3.34 4.04
N GLN A 216 21.21 4.43 4.80
CA GLN A 216 21.72 5.69 4.24
C GLN A 216 23.06 5.52 3.51
N GLN A 217 23.99 4.72 4.07
CA GLN A 217 25.30 4.49 3.46
C GLN A 217 25.25 3.70 2.15
N LEU A 218 24.26 2.81 1.98
CA LEU A 218 24.20 1.88 0.86
C LEU A 218 23.28 2.35 -0.25
N THR A 219 22.18 3.04 0.07
CA THR A 219 21.29 3.60 -0.95
C THR A 219 21.96 4.73 -1.71
N ALA A 220 22.81 5.53 -1.05
CA ALA A 220 23.64 6.53 -1.72
C ALA A 220 24.59 5.91 -2.76
N ALA A 221 25.03 4.66 -2.57
CA ALA A 221 25.88 3.95 -3.53
C ALA A 221 25.09 3.31 -4.68
N ALA A 222 23.84 2.89 -4.44
CA ALA A 222 22.96 2.27 -5.43
C ALA A 222 22.30 3.27 -6.40
N LEU A 223 22.08 4.52 -5.99
CA LEU A 223 21.49 5.58 -6.83
C LEU A 223 22.51 6.31 -7.73
N ASP A 224 23.81 6.14 -7.47
CA ASP A 224 24.92 6.75 -8.22
C ASP A 224 25.54 5.83 -9.29
N SER A 225 24.97 4.63 -9.52
CA SER A 225 25.44 3.62 -10.50
C SER A 225 24.43 3.40 -11.63
#